data_AF-A0A447XWN6-F1
#
_entry.id   AF-A0A447XWN6-F1
#
_cell.length_a   1.000
_cell.length_b   1.000
_cell.length_c   1.000
_cell.angle_alpha   90.00
_cell.angle_beta   90.00
_cell.angle_gamma   90.00
#
_symmetry.space_group_name_H-M   'P 1'
#
loop_
_entity.id
_entity.type
_entity.pdbx_description
1 polymer ?
#
loop_
_entity_poly.entity_id
_entity_poly.type
_entity_poly.pdbx_seq_one_letter_code
_entity_poly.pdbx_strand_id
1 'polypeptide(L)'
;MKLLKTVPAIVMLAGGMFASLNAAADDSVFTVMDDPASAKKPFEGNLNAGYLAQSGNTKSSSLTADTTMTWYGQTTAWSLWGNASNTSSNDERSSEKYAAGGRSRFNLTDYDYLFGQASWLTDRYNGYRERDVLTAGYGRQFFEWPGTQFPL
;
A
#
# COMPACT_ATOMS: atom_id res chain seq x y z
N MET A 1 14.35 -44.80 4.30
CA MET A 1 12.88 -44.75 4.45
C MET A 1 12.55 -43.41 5.12
N LYS A 2 12.49 -42.29 4.38
CA LYS A 2 11.27 -41.57 3.94
C LYS A 2 10.17 -41.49 5.02
N LEU A 3 9.99 -40.31 5.63
CA LEU A 3 8.69 -39.62 5.64
C LEU A 3 8.88 -38.13 6.02
N LEU A 4 9.27 -37.32 5.05
CA LEU A 4 9.01 -35.88 5.08
C LEU A 4 7.48 -35.70 5.10
N LYS A 5 6.93 -35.23 6.22
CA LYS A 5 5.57 -34.66 6.23
C LYS A 5 5.66 -33.21 5.78
N THR A 6 5.63 -33.04 4.46
CA THR A 6 5.23 -31.81 3.78
C THR A 6 3.82 -31.45 4.22
N VAL A 7 3.70 -30.54 5.18
CA VAL A 7 2.46 -29.78 5.41
C VAL A 7 2.57 -28.55 4.52
N PRO A 8 1.60 -28.29 3.63
CA PRO A 8 1.77 -27.34 2.55
C PRO A 8 1.84 -25.92 3.11
N ALA A 9 2.96 -25.25 2.88
CA ALA A 9 3.20 -23.83 3.14
C ALA A 9 2.29 -22.87 2.34
N ILE A 10 1.23 -23.38 1.69
CA ILE A 10 0.32 -22.63 0.84
C ILE A 10 -0.91 -22.14 1.62
N VAL A 11 -1.22 -22.70 2.81
CA VAL A 11 -2.41 -22.30 3.57
C VAL A 11 -2.17 -21.07 4.47
N MET A 12 -0.92 -20.75 4.83
CA MET A 12 -0.63 -19.62 5.72
C MET A 12 -0.68 -18.24 5.04
N LEU A 13 -0.90 -18.18 3.72
CA LEU A 13 -1.12 -16.91 3.01
C LEU A 13 -2.60 -16.47 2.97
N ALA A 14 -3.54 -17.24 3.54
CA ALA A 14 -4.98 -16.99 3.40
C ALA A 14 -5.68 -16.50 4.69
N GLY A 15 -4.95 -16.14 5.74
CA GLY A 15 -5.51 -15.91 7.08
C GLY A 15 -6.03 -14.50 7.42
N GLY A 16 -6.05 -13.55 6.49
CA GLY A 16 -6.33 -12.14 6.81
C GLY A 16 -7.25 -11.37 5.88
N MET A 17 -7.92 -12.03 4.93
CA MET A 17 -8.88 -11.35 4.06
C MET A 17 -10.24 -11.22 4.75
N PHE A 18 -10.39 -10.22 5.61
CA PHE A 18 -11.71 -9.71 5.96
C PHE A 18 -12.26 -8.88 4.79
N ALA A 19 -13.42 -9.32 4.29
CA ALA A 19 -14.20 -8.86 3.15
C ALA A 19 -14.02 -7.39 2.70
N SER A 20 -13.49 -7.21 1.49
CA SER A 20 -13.82 -6.07 0.63
C SER A 20 -14.65 -6.57 -0.56
N LEU A 21 -15.98 -6.61 -0.36
CA LEU A 21 -16.93 -6.80 -1.46
C LEU A 21 -16.93 -5.51 -2.28
N ASN A 22 -16.03 -5.40 -3.27
CA ASN A 22 -16.10 -4.58 -4.48
C ASN A 22 -14.68 -4.51 -5.08
N ALA A 23 -14.26 -5.60 -5.73
CA ALA A 23 -13.02 -5.63 -6.50
C ALA A 23 -13.19 -4.80 -7.77
N ALA A 24 -12.86 -3.52 -7.68
CA ALA A 24 -12.45 -2.71 -8.80
C ALA A 24 -11.04 -2.23 -8.48
N ALA A 25 -10.10 -2.55 -9.37
CA ALA A 25 -8.67 -2.25 -9.32
C ALA A 25 -8.36 -1.12 -8.33
N ASP A 26 -7.96 -1.50 -7.12
CA ASP A 26 -7.47 -0.58 -6.12
C ASP A 26 -5.95 -0.64 -6.17
N ASP A 27 -5.31 0.51 -6.36
CA ASP A 27 -3.85 0.62 -6.15
C ASP A 27 -3.50 0.58 -4.67
N SER A 28 -4.48 0.78 -3.78
CA SER A 28 -4.26 0.72 -2.34
C SER A 28 -4.26 -0.74 -1.86
N VAL A 29 -3.13 -1.43 -2.08
CA VAL A 29 -2.90 -2.75 -1.49
C VAL A 29 -2.79 -2.57 0.02
N PHE A 30 -3.79 -3.07 0.76
CA PHE A 30 -3.73 -3.12 2.22
C PHE A 30 -2.50 -3.95 2.64
N THR A 31 -1.51 -3.25 3.20
CA THR A 31 -0.29 -3.85 3.74
C THR A 31 -0.11 -3.29 5.13
N VAL A 32 -0.13 -4.18 6.13
CA VAL A 32 0.19 -3.81 7.51
C VAL A 32 1.64 -3.34 7.53
N MET A 33 1.90 -2.23 8.22
CA MET A 33 3.26 -1.73 8.39
C MET A 33 4.13 -2.75 9.12
N ASP A 34 5.40 -2.80 8.74
CA ASP A 34 6.43 -3.51 9.48
C ASP A 34 6.54 -2.98 10.92
N ASP A 35 7.15 -3.80 11.79
CA ASP A 35 7.30 -3.47 13.20
C ASP A 35 8.12 -2.17 13.39
N PRO A 36 7.58 -1.12 14.05
CA PRO A 36 8.33 0.09 14.37
C PRO A 36 9.63 -0.16 15.15
N ALA A 37 9.70 -1.20 15.98
CA ALA A 37 10.90 -1.54 16.74
C ALA A 37 12.07 -2.01 15.86
N SER A 38 11.78 -2.50 14.64
CA SER A 38 12.78 -2.90 13.66
C SER A 38 13.33 -1.73 12.83
N ALA A 39 12.69 -0.56 12.91
CA ALA A 39 13.05 0.59 12.10
C ALA A 39 14.38 1.21 12.53
N LYS A 40 15.32 1.31 11.59
CA LYS A 40 16.65 1.89 11.83
C LYS A 40 16.67 3.43 11.80
N LYS A 41 15.59 4.05 11.31
CA LYS A 41 15.46 5.51 11.15
C LYS A 41 14.12 5.97 11.74
N PRO A 42 14.09 7.15 12.39
CA PRO A 42 12.84 7.70 12.96
C PRO A 42 11.86 8.19 11.89
N PHE A 43 12.36 8.47 10.68
CA PHE A 43 11.55 8.95 9.55
C PHE A 43 12.12 8.43 8.23
N GLU A 44 11.22 8.07 7.32
CA GLU A 44 11.50 7.69 5.95
C GLU A 44 10.52 8.37 5.00
N GLY A 45 11.04 9.09 4.01
CA GLY A 45 10.25 9.78 3.00
C GLY A 45 10.69 9.36 1.61
N ASN A 46 9.72 9.06 0.74
CA ASN A 46 9.92 8.75 -0.65
C ASN A 46 9.02 9.66 -1.50
N LEU A 47 9.58 10.19 -2.58
CA LEU A 47 8.89 11.00 -3.57
C LEU A 47 9.33 10.52 -4.95
N ASN A 48 8.38 10.08 -5.77
CA ASN A 48 8.60 9.69 -7.15
C ASN A 48 7.74 10.58 -8.05
N ALA A 49 8.26 10.91 -9.22
CA ALA A 49 7.49 11.56 -10.27
C ALA A 49 7.89 10.95 -11.61
N GLY A 50 6.92 10.78 -12.49
CA GLY A 50 7.09 10.15 -13.79
C GLY A 50 6.38 10.92 -14.88
N TYR A 51 7.01 11.02 -16.05
CA TYR A 51 6.37 11.52 -17.26
C TYR A 51 6.57 10.49 -18.37
N LEU A 52 5.46 10.05 -18.95
CA LEU A 52 5.45 9.11 -20.06
C LEU A 52 4.72 9.76 -21.22
N ALA A 53 5.31 9.74 -22.40
CA ALA A 53 4.69 10.18 -23.63
C ALA A 53 4.81 9.09 -24.68
N GLN A 54 3.69 8.71 -25.28
CA GLN A 54 3.61 7.71 -26.33
C GLN A 54 3.03 8.35 -27.58
N SER A 55 3.77 8.25 -28.69
CA SER A 55 3.36 8.76 -30.00
C SER A 55 3.32 7.61 -31.02
N GLY A 56 2.19 7.51 -31.72
CA GLY A 56 1.91 6.49 -32.74
C GLY A 56 0.59 6.85 -33.42
N ASN A 57 -0.33 5.89 -33.58
CA ASN A 57 -1.69 6.16 -34.08
C ASN A 57 -2.54 7.05 -33.13
N THR A 58 -2.10 7.26 -31.91
CA THR A 58 -2.73 8.10 -30.88
C THR A 58 -1.62 8.74 -30.06
N LYS A 59 -1.75 10.03 -29.72
CA LYS A 59 -0.85 10.72 -28.80
C LYS A 59 -1.40 10.56 -27.39
N SER A 60 -0.62 9.95 -26.50
CA SER A 60 -0.96 9.89 -25.08
C SER A 60 0.21 10.37 -24.23
N SER A 61 -0.11 11.10 -23.17
CA SER A 61 0.87 11.52 -22.17
C SER A 61 0.31 11.23 -20.79
N SER A 62 1.14 10.71 -19.89
CA SER A 62 0.78 10.51 -18.49
C SER A 62 1.84 11.10 -17.58
N LEU A 63 1.41 11.97 -16.68
CA LEU A 63 2.20 12.50 -15.59
C LEU A 63 1.76 11.79 -14.30
N THR A 64 2.70 11.27 -13.52
CA THR A 64 2.44 10.66 -12.23
C THR A 64 3.33 11.28 -11.16
N ALA A 65 2.80 11.39 -9.95
CA ALA A 65 3.53 11.81 -8.77
C ALA A 65 3.07 10.97 -7.59
N ASP A 66 4.01 10.37 -6.89
CA ASP A 66 3.80 9.43 -5.79
C ASP A 66 4.62 9.88 -4.59
N THR A 67 4.01 9.93 -3.42
CA THR A 67 4.70 10.25 -2.18
C THR A 67 4.33 9.26 -1.10
N THR A 68 5.31 8.92 -0.27
CA THR A 68 5.11 8.11 0.93
C THR A 68 5.99 8.66 2.04
N MET A 69 5.42 8.86 3.21
CA MET A 69 6.09 9.40 4.39
C MET A 69 5.76 8.52 5.56
N THR A 70 6.78 8.01 6.24
CA THR A 70 6.64 7.07 7.34
C THR A 70 7.42 7.54 8.55
N TRP A 71 6.76 7.61 9.69
CA TRP A 71 7.33 7.93 10.99
C TRP A 71 7.33 6.69 11.87
N TYR A 72 8.49 6.40 12.45
CA TYR A 72 8.67 5.27 13.36
C TYR A 72 8.96 5.81 14.77
N GLY A 73 8.07 5.49 15.70
CA GLY A 73 8.27 5.66 17.13
C GLY A 73 8.77 4.37 17.78
N GLN A 74 8.83 4.34 19.12
CA GLN A 74 9.28 3.13 19.84
C GLN A 74 8.28 1.97 19.73
N THR A 75 6.98 2.26 19.82
CA THR A 75 5.91 1.26 19.76
C THR A 75 4.86 1.58 18.71
N THR A 76 4.99 2.71 18.01
CA THR A 76 3.98 3.21 17.07
C THR A 76 4.60 3.51 15.73
N ALA A 77 3.93 3.17 14.65
CA ALA A 77 4.33 3.55 13.30
C ALA A 77 3.18 4.25 12.60
N TRP A 78 3.49 5.31 11.86
CA TRP A 78 2.53 6.08 11.08
C TRP A 78 3.05 6.20 9.66
N SER A 79 2.22 5.94 8.66
CA SER A 79 2.60 6.11 7.26
C SER A 79 1.49 6.80 6.50
N LEU A 80 1.85 7.85 5.79
CA LEU A 80 0.98 8.60 4.88
C LEU A 80 1.47 8.37 3.47
N TRP A 81 0.55 8.20 2.52
CA TRP A 81 0.87 8.12 1.11
C TRP A 81 -0.10 8.95 0.29
N GLY A 82 0.37 9.37 -0.87
CA GLY A 82 -0.43 10.12 -1.85
C GLY A 82 0.03 9.82 -3.27
N ASN A 83 -0.91 9.80 -4.18
CA ASN A 83 -0.69 9.67 -5.62
C ASN A 83 -1.51 10.74 -6.34
N ALA A 84 -0.91 11.33 -7.36
CA ALA A 84 -1.59 12.16 -8.34
C ALA A 84 -1.16 11.69 -9.72
N SER A 85 -2.12 11.45 -10.60
CA SER A 85 -1.83 11.13 -12.00
C SER A 85 -2.77 11.84 -12.94
N ASN A 86 -2.21 12.33 -14.05
CA ASN A 86 -2.96 12.93 -15.14
C ASN A 86 -2.55 12.25 -16.44
N THR A 87 -3.50 11.60 -17.10
CA THR A 87 -3.29 10.95 -18.40
C THR A 87 -4.14 11.62 -19.47
N SER A 88 -3.50 12.24 -20.46
CA SER A 88 -4.16 12.81 -21.63
C SER A 88 -4.09 11.87 -22.83
N SER A 89 -5.15 11.82 -23.64
CA SER A 89 -5.19 11.11 -24.91
C SER A 89 -5.85 11.97 -26.00
N ASN A 90 -5.12 12.17 -27.11
CA ASN A 90 -5.56 12.90 -28.31
C ASN A 90 -6.22 14.27 -28.04
N ASP A 91 -5.58 15.13 -27.24
CA ASP A 91 -5.93 16.54 -26.99
C ASP A 91 -7.36 16.85 -26.47
N GLU A 92 -8.23 15.85 -26.27
CA GLU A 92 -9.63 16.08 -25.84
C GLU A 92 -9.99 15.46 -24.50
N ARG A 93 -9.33 14.38 -24.09
CA ARG A 93 -9.69 13.66 -22.87
C ARG A 93 -8.46 13.62 -21.95
N SER A 94 -8.55 14.24 -20.75
CA SER A 94 -7.57 14.18 -19.63
C SER A 94 -8.10 13.49 -18.36
N SER A 95 -7.61 12.26 -18.07
CA SER A 95 -7.99 11.44 -16.91
C SER A 95 -7.16 11.84 -15.71
N GLU A 96 -7.82 12.44 -14.72
CA GLU A 96 -7.21 12.86 -13.47
C GLU A 96 -7.60 11.90 -12.35
N LYS A 97 -6.59 11.31 -11.70
CA LYS A 97 -6.76 10.45 -10.52
C LYS A 97 -5.93 11.00 -9.37
N TYR A 98 -6.55 11.14 -8.22
CA TYR A 98 -5.90 11.52 -6.98
C TYR A 98 -6.23 10.49 -5.92
N ALA A 99 -5.22 10.05 -5.17
CA ALA A 99 -5.39 9.17 -4.04
C ALA A 99 -4.55 9.66 -2.87
N ALA A 100 -5.08 9.53 -1.66
CA ALA A 100 -4.35 9.80 -0.44
C ALA A 100 -4.78 8.81 0.63
N GLY A 101 -3.88 8.47 1.54
CA GLY A 101 -4.22 7.59 2.63
C GLY A 101 -3.23 7.67 3.77
N GLY A 102 -3.64 7.11 4.88
CA GLY A 102 -2.85 6.96 6.07
C GLY A 102 -3.07 5.59 6.69
N ARG A 103 -2.01 5.04 7.25
CA ARG A 103 -2.05 3.82 8.05
C ARG A 103 -1.23 4.01 9.30
N SER A 104 -1.62 3.28 10.31
CA SER A 104 -1.05 3.32 11.63
C SER A 104 -0.92 1.93 12.18
N ARG A 105 0.13 1.70 12.95
CA ARG A 105 0.35 0.49 13.73
C ARG A 105 0.74 0.88 15.14
N PHE A 106 0.17 0.20 16.13
CA PHE A 106 0.48 0.37 17.54
C PHE A 106 0.79 -1.01 18.13
N ASN A 107 2.03 -1.24 18.51
CA ASN A 107 2.42 -2.45 19.20
C ASN A 107 2.03 -2.33 20.68
N LEU A 108 1.20 -3.28 21.13
CA LEU A 108 0.82 -3.44 22.52
C LEU A 108 1.87 -4.28 23.26
N THR A 109 2.39 -5.31 22.59
CA THR A 109 3.47 -6.20 23.04
C THR A 109 4.37 -6.51 21.84
N ASP A 110 5.42 -7.30 22.04
CA ASP A 110 6.31 -7.77 20.96
C ASP A 110 5.57 -8.61 19.89
N TYR A 111 4.39 -9.14 20.22
CA TYR A 111 3.61 -9.99 19.32
C TYR A 111 2.24 -9.41 18.99
N ASP A 112 1.67 -8.56 19.85
CA ASP A 112 0.32 -8.02 19.72
C ASP A 112 0.34 -6.58 19.21
N TYR A 113 -0.45 -6.29 18.18
CA TYR A 113 -0.54 -4.94 17.63
C TYR A 113 -1.95 -4.59 17.16
N LEU A 114 -2.27 -3.31 17.23
CA LEU A 114 -3.43 -2.71 16.58
C LEU A 114 -2.99 -2.05 15.29
N PHE A 115 -3.88 -2.03 14.31
CA PHE A 115 -3.65 -1.33 13.06
C PHE A 115 -4.90 -0.59 12.62
N GLY A 116 -4.70 0.51 11.92
CA GLY A 116 -5.75 1.29 11.28
C GLY A 116 -5.27 1.82 9.95
N GLN A 117 -6.16 1.89 8.96
CA GLN A 117 -5.91 2.45 7.65
C GLN A 117 -7.15 3.22 7.18
N ALA A 118 -6.93 4.41 6.64
CA ALA A 118 -7.94 5.16 5.91
C ALA A 118 -7.37 5.61 4.57
N SER A 119 -8.15 5.53 3.50
CA SER A 119 -7.74 6.08 2.20
C SER A 119 -8.93 6.68 1.47
N TRP A 120 -8.63 7.72 0.69
CA TRP A 120 -9.55 8.40 -0.21
C TRP A 120 -8.95 8.34 -1.62
N LEU A 121 -9.80 8.03 -2.60
CA LEU A 121 -9.45 8.00 -4.00
C LEU A 121 -10.55 8.68 -4.81
N THR A 122 -10.16 9.57 -5.72
CA THR A 122 -11.06 10.22 -6.68
C THR A 122 -10.53 10.07 -8.10
N ASP A 123 -11.41 9.71 -9.02
CA ASP A 123 -11.16 9.65 -10.46
C ASP A 123 -12.21 10.51 -11.18
N ARG A 124 -11.74 11.54 -11.88
CA ARG A 124 -12.59 12.62 -12.38
C ARG A 124 -13.20 12.35 -13.76
N TYR A 125 -13.02 11.16 -14.33
CA TYR A 125 -13.12 11.02 -15.78
C TYR A 125 -14.44 10.58 -16.39
N ASN A 126 -15.50 10.36 -15.58
CA ASN A 126 -16.83 10.00 -16.13
C ASN A 126 -18.02 10.19 -15.17
N GLY A 127 -17.97 11.15 -14.24
CA GLY A 127 -19.12 11.48 -13.39
C GLY A 127 -19.08 10.92 -11.96
N TYR A 128 -17.91 11.08 -11.32
CA TYR A 128 -17.66 10.89 -9.89
C TYR A 128 -17.70 9.46 -9.39
N ARG A 129 -16.51 8.91 -9.16
CA ARG A 129 -16.35 7.78 -8.25
C ARG A 129 -15.29 8.12 -7.23
N GLU A 130 -15.76 8.68 -6.13
CA GLU A 130 -15.01 8.80 -4.89
C GLU A 130 -15.10 7.47 -4.15
N ARG A 131 -13.98 7.01 -3.59
CA ARG A 131 -13.92 5.82 -2.76
C ARG A 131 -13.19 6.16 -1.48
N ASP A 132 -13.91 6.07 -0.38
CA ASP A 132 -13.36 6.08 0.96
C ASP A 132 -13.24 4.64 1.47
N VAL A 133 -12.09 4.32 2.04
CA VAL A 133 -11.83 3.07 2.73
C VAL A 133 -11.45 3.41 4.16
N LEU A 134 -12.05 2.70 5.11
CA LEU A 134 -11.67 2.76 6.52
C LEU A 134 -11.59 1.34 7.07
N THR A 135 -10.43 0.99 7.60
CA THR A 135 -10.13 -0.32 8.15
C THR A 135 -9.46 -0.13 9.49
N ALA A 136 -9.84 -0.92 10.48
CA ALA A 136 -9.15 -1.02 11.75
C ALA A 136 -9.20 -2.46 12.25
N GLY A 137 -8.20 -2.88 13.00
CA GLY A 137 -8.12 -4.24 13.49
C GLY A 137 -7.03 -4.48 14.52
N TYR A 138 -7.01 -5.72 14.98
CA TYR A 138 -6.02 -6.27 15.90
C TYR A 138 -5.33 -7.45 15.22
N GLY A 139 -4.01 -7.52 15.35
CA GLY A 139 -3.18 -8.58 14.81
C GLY A 139 -2.23 -9.13 15.86
N ARG A 140 -1.88 -10.41 15.69
CA ARG A 140 -0.83 -11.07 16.46
C ARG A 140 0.21 -11.65 15.50
N GLN A 141 1.46 -11.29 15.70
CA GLN A 141 2.62 -11.81 14.98
C GLN A 141 3.13 -13.05 15.71
N PHE A 142 3.11 -14.21 15.05
CA PHE A 142 3.58 -15.47 15.65
C PHE A 142 4.99 -15.85 15.22
N PHE A 143 5.49 -15.26 14.13
CA PHE A 143 6.79 -15.55 13.56
C PHE A 143 7.36 -14.29 12.95
N GLU A 144 8.62 -14.01 13.26
CA GLU A 144 9.38 -12.91 12.68
C GLU A 144 10.55 -13.53 11.93
N TRP A 145 10.52 -13.47 10.60
CA TRP A 145 11.63 -13.97 9.80
C TRP A 145 12.77 -12.95 9.84
N PRO A 146 14.00 -13.33 10.24
CA PRO A 146 15.14 -12.42 10.17
C PRO A 146 15.35 -12.00 8.71
N GLY A 147 15.17 -10.71 8.44
CA GLY A 147 15.30 -10.13 7.11
C GLY A 147 16.60 -10.56 6.46
N THR A 148 16.50 -11.42 5.44
CA THR A 148 17.65 -11.86 4.66
C THR A 148 18.04 -10.69 3.77
N GLN A 149 19.00 -9.90 4.23
CA GLN A 149 19.59 -8.81 3.46
C GLN A 149 20.34 -9.44 2.28
N PHE A 150 19.75 -9.41 1.08
CA PHE A 150 20.47 -9.80 -0.13
C PHE A 150 21.58 -8.76 -0.37
N PRO A 151 22.87 -9.15 -0.33
CA PRO A 151 23.91 -8.30 -0.88
C PRO A 151 23.72 -8.25 -2.40
N LEU A 152 23.77 -7.03 -2.94
CA LEU A 152 23.82 -6.76 -4.38
C LEU A 152 25.05 -7.43 -5.02
#